data_AF-A0A550HQR9-F1
#
_entry.id   AF-A0A550HQR9-F1
#
_cell.length_a   1.000
_cell.length_b   1.000
_cell.length_c   1.000
_cell.angle_alpha   90.00
_cell.angle_beta   90.00
_cell.angle_gamma   90.00
#
_symmetry.space_group_name_H-M   'P 1'
#
loop_
_entity.id
_entity.type
_entity.pdbx_description
1 polymer ?
#
loop_
_entity_poly.entity_id
_entity_poly.type
_entity_poly.pdbx_seq_one_letter_code
_entity_poly.pdbx_strand_id
1 'polypeptide(L)' 'MEIYIDTAEIDAIKKYWDMGIIDGVTTNPTLIARSGRVFSEVVAEIAEVVKGPIS' A
#
# COMPACT_ATOMS: atom_id res chain seq x y z
N MET A 1 12.66 1.14 -14.39
CA MET A 1 12.96 1.30 -12.96
C MET A 1 11.63 1.32 -12.28
N GLU A 2 11.39 0.38 -11.37
CA GLU A 2 10.11 0.30 -10.65
C GLU A 2 10.27 0.96 -9.27
N ILE A 3 9.30 1.76 -8.86
CA ILE A 3 9.27 2.44 -7.57
C ILE A 3 8.16 1.83 -6.72
N TYR A 4 8.54 1.30 -5.56
CA TYR A 4 7.60 0.74 -4.60
C TYR A 4 7.56 1.61 -3.35
N ILE A 5 6.39 1.74 -2.76
CA ILE A 5 6.21 2.38 -1.45
C ILE A 5 6.05 1.32 -0.36
N ASP A 6 6.78 1.48 0.75
CA ASP A 6 6.72 0.58 1.90
C ASP A 6 5.88 1.21 3.02
N THR A 7 4.56 0.99 2.98
CA THR A 7 3.64 1.57 3.97
C THR A 7 2.31 0.80 4.06
N ALA A 8 1.61 0.98 5.18
CA ALA A 8 0.24 0.53 5.41
C ALA A 8 -0.77 1.69 5.42
N GLU A 9 -0.32 2.92 5.13
CA GLU A 9 -1.15 4.12 5.11
C GLU A 9 -1.81 4.30 3.73
N ILE A 10 -3.14 4.10 3.68
CA ILE A 10 -3.92 4.16 2.43
C ILE A 10 -3.88 5.54 1.78
N ASP A 11 -3.89 6.62 2.56
CA ASP A 11 -3.88 7.98 2.03
C ASP A 11 -2.57 8.30 1.29
N ALA A 12 -1.43 7.84 1.83
CA ALA A 12 -0.14 7.96 1.17
C ALA A 12 -0.09 7.12 -0.11
N ILE A 13 -0.51 5.87 -0.05
CA ILE A 13 -0.54 4.97 -1.21
C ILE A 13 -1.36 5.57 -2.34
N LYS A 14 -2.58 6.01 -2.04
CA LYS A 14 -3.47 6.65 -3.01
C LYS A 14 -2.85 7.90 -3.61
N LYS A 15 -2.28 8.78 -2.79
CA LYS A 15 -1.63 10.01 -3.26
C LYS A 15 -0.52 9.72 -4.27
N TYR A 16 0.39 8.79 -3.95
CA TYR A 16 1.53 8.52 -4.82
C TYR A 16 1.16 7.69 -6.05
N TRP A 17 0.16 6.82 -5.92
CA TRP A 17 -0.43 6.10 -7.04
C TRP A 17 -1.11 7.06 -8.02
N ASP A 18 -1.93 7.99 -7.53
CA ASP A 18 -2.60 9.01 -8.35
C ASP A 18 -1.60 9.97 -9.02
N MET A 19 -0.45 10.21 -8.39
CA MET A 19 0.67 10.97 -8.98
C MET A 19 1.42 10.17 -10.07
N GLY A 20 1.20 8.87 -10.19
CA GLY A 20 1.88 8.00 -11.15
C GLY A 20 3.37 7.80 -10.87
N ILE A 21 3.80 7.92 -9.61
CA ILE A 21 5.23 7.83 -9.24
C ILE A 21 5.63 6.48 -8.64
N ILE A 22 4.65 5.65 -8.27
CA ILE A 22 4.87 4.30 -7.72
C ILE A 22 4.20 3.27 -8.64
N ASP A 23 4.86 2.13 -8.80
CA ASP A 23 4.41 1.00 -9.61
C ASP A 23 3.76 -0.09 -8.74
N GLY A 24 3.97 -0.06 -7.42
CA GLY A 24 3.41 -1.02 -6.49
C GLY A 24 3.59 -0.64 -5.03
N VAL A 25 3.10 -1.51 -4.15
CA VAL A 25 3.16 -1.34 -2.70
C VAL A 25 3.78 -2.57 -2.08
N THR A 26 4.70 -2.36 -1.14
CA THR A 26 5.12 -3.39 -0.21
C THR A 26 4.56 -3.08 1.15
N THR A 27 4.05 -4.08 1.85
CA THR A 27 3.63 -3.97 3.23
C THR A 27 4.03 -5.21 3.98
N ASN A 28 4.02 -5.13 5.30
CA ASN A 28 4.30 -6.29 6.14
C ASN A 28 3.38 -6.27 7.36
N PRO A 29 3.17 -7.44 8.01
CA PRO A 29 2.33 -7.52 9.19
C PRO A 29 2.75 -6.55 10.32
N THR A 30 4.03 -6.21 10.42
CA THR A 30 4.54 -5.28 11.45
C THR A 30 4.08 -3.84 11.20
N LEU A 31 4.11 -3.35 9.96
CA LEU A 31 3.63 -2.02 9.59
C LEU A 31 2.12 -1.90 9.82
N ILE A 32 1.37 -2.95 9.48
CA ILE A 32 -0.09 -2.98 9.68
C ILE A 32 -0.45 -3.11 11.17
N ALA A 33 0.30 -3.89 11.94
CA ALA A 33 0.11 -3.95 13.39
C ALA A 33 0.35 -2.58 14.06
N ARG A 34 1.30 -1.78 13.56
CA ARG A 34 1.56 -0.41 14.04
C ARG A 34 0.44 0.57 13.72
N SER A 35 -0.31 0.36 12.65
CA SER A 35 -1.51 1.15 12.36
C SER A 35 -2.73 0.72 13.19
N GLY A 36 -2.63 -0.42 13.91
CA GLY A 36 -3.73 -0.96 14.72
C GLY A 36 -4.86 -1.56 13.91
N ARG A 37 -4.63 -1.82 12.61
CA ARG A 37 -5.64 -2.31 11.67
C ARG A 37 -5.49 -3.81 11.41
N VAL A 38 -6.52 -4.43 10.86
CA VAL A 38 -6.49 -5.85 10.47
C VAL A 38 -5.77 -5.99 9.12
N PHE A 39 -4.82 -6.93 9.04
CA PHE A 39 -4.02 -7.17 7.85
C PHE A 39 -4.86 -7.35 6.57
N SER A 40 -5.89 -8.19 6.63
CA SER A 40 -6.75 -8.47 5.48
C SER A 40 -7.54 -7.26 4.99
N GLU A 41 -7.95 -6.37 5.90
CA GLU A 41 -8.67 -5.14 5.55
C GLU A 41 -7.76 -4.17 4.82
N VAL A 42 -6.55 -3.96 5.37
CA VAL A 42 -5.57 -3.06 4.75
C VAL A 42 -5.15 -3.57 3.37
N VAL A 43 -4.87 -4.86 3.21
CA VAL A 43 -4.49 -5.42 1.90
C VAL A 43 -5.64 -5.31 0.89
N ALA A 44 -6.89 -5.52 1.31
CA ALA A 44 -8.05 -5.33 0.45
C ALA A 44 -8.17 -3.88 -0.03
N GLU A 45 -8.02 -2.91 0.88
CA GLU A 45 -8.04 -1.48 0.54
C GLU A 45 -6.90 -1.09 -0.40
N ILE A 46 -5.69 -1.62 -0.18
CA ILE A 46 -4.56 -1.39 -1.09
C ILE A 46 -4.89 -1.94 -2.48
N ALA A 47 -5.51 -3.11 -2.60
CA ALA A 47 -5.90 -3.70 -3.90
C ALA A 47 -7.05 -2.95 -4.61
N GLU A 48 -7.87 -2.21 -3.87
CA GLU A 48 -8.88 -1.33 -4.46
C GLU A 48 -8.22 -0.13 -5.15
N VAL A 49 -7.19 0.45 -4.53
CA VAL A 49 -6.45 1.63 -5.01
C VAL A 49 -5.44 1.26 -6.09
N VAL A 50 -4.58 0.28 -5.79
CA VAL A 50 -3.42 -0.10 -6.59
C VAL A 50 -3.79 -1.26 -7.50
N LYS A 51 -3.70 -1.04 -8.82
CA LYS A 51 -3.89 -2.08 -9.85
C LYS A 51 -2.59 -2.75 -10.26
N GLY A 52 -1.54 -2.59 -9.46
CA GLY A 52 -0.21 -3.14 -9.63
C GLY A 52 0.16 -4.20 -8.58
N PRO A 53 1.42 -4.64 -8.56
CA PRO A 53 1.94 -5.58 -7.58
C PRO A 53 1.82 -5.08 -6.13
N ILE A 54 1.37 -5.98 -5.25
CA ILE A 54 1.28 -5.80 -3.80
C ILE A 54 2.04 -6.98 -3.16
N SER A 55 2.98 -6.69 -2.27
CA SER A 55 3.77 -7.70 -1.53
C SER A 55 3.61 -7.55 -0.03
#